data_AF-A0A931VRX3-F1
#
_entry.id   AF-A0A931VRX3-F1
#
_cell.length_a   1.000
_cell.length_b   1.000
_cell.length_c   1.000
_cell.angle_alpha   90.00
_cell.angle_beta   90.00
_cell.angle_gamma   90.00
#
_symmetry.space_group_name_H-M   'P 1'
#
loop_
_entity.id
_entity.type
_entity.pdbx_description
1 polymer ?
#
loop_
_entity_poly.entity_id
_entity_poly.type
_entity_poly.pdbx_seq_one_letter_code
_entity_poly.pdbx_strand_id
1 'polypeptide(L)'
;LKIGSRPARRPGQERRLDDLRAIPWVFAWTQNRSLLNAWYPAGSAMEAFCRSRRGNPALLREMYRAWPFFSNLIDNLQMTLAKTDPDIARRYAALVSDPRLRRRHVRIVEEEYRTTVRMLGAVTGNRTLLARDPWLKRSIEIRNPFIDPINYIQVTLLNRLRRGRPRKTERNLLQETIHLTINCIASGMRNTG
;
A
#
# COMPACT_ATOMS: atom_id res chain seq x y z
N LEU A 1 1.79 11.65 -18.07
CA LEU A 1 2.27 12.47 -16.95
C LEU A 1 3.79 12.33 -16.89
N LYS A 2 4.55 13.43 -17.03
CA LYS A 2 6.02 13.42 -17.00
C LYS A 2 6.49 13.55 -15.54
N ILE A 3 6.38 12.45 -14.77
CA ILE A 3 6.65 12.45 -13.32
C ILE A 3 8.09 12.02 -13.00
N GLY A 4 8.69 11.16 -13.83
CA GLY A 4 10.07 10.70 -13.66
C GLY A 4 10.91 10.92 -14.92
N SER A 5 12.23 10.90 -14.77
CA SER A 5 13.19 11.03 -15.88
C SER A 5 13.25 9.82 -16.79
N ARG A 6 12.77 8.66 -16.32
CA ARG A 6 12.82 7.37 -17.01
C ARG A 6 11.40 6.89 -17.38
N PRO A 7 11.24 6.18 -18.51
CA PRO A 7 9.95 5.58 -18.87
C PRO A 7 9.54 4.54 -17.84
N ALA A 8 8.22 4.43 -17.61
CA ALA A 8 7.67 3.51 -16.61
C ALA A 8 7.85 2.02 -16.99
N ARG A 9 8.01 1.73 -18.29
CA ARG A 9 8.17 0.39 -18.84
C ARG A 9 9.50 0.25 -19.58
N ARG A 10 9.96 -0.99 -19.76
CA ARG A 10 11.09 -1.30 -20.64
C ARG A 10 10.68 -1.14 -22.12
N PRO A 11 11.57 -0.65 -23.02
CA PRO A 11 11.26 -0.51 -24.44
C PRO A 11 10.99 -1.86 -25.10
N GLY A 12 10.12 -1.89 -26.12
CA GLY A 12 9.92 -3.05 -27.00
C GLY A 12 8.86 -4.07 -26.57
N GLN A 13 8.25 -3.93 -25.38
CA GLN A 13 7.18 -4.81 -24.90
C GLN A 13 6.11 -3.99 -24.17
N GLU A 14 5.07 -3.59 -24.91
CA GLU A 14 3.98 -2.78 -24.39
C GLU A 14 2.78 -3.67 -24.13
N ARG A 15 2.68 -4.34 -22.96
CA ARG A 15 1.39 -4.72 -22.31
C ARG A 15 1.49 -5.63 -21.07
N ARG A 16 2.64 -6.22 -20.70
CA ARG A 16 2.69 -7.19 -19.58
C ARG A 16 3.08 -6.53 -18.26
N LEU A 17 2.77 -7.16 -17.12
CA LEU A 17 3.21 -6.66 -15.81
C LEU A 17 4.73 -6.77 -15.66
N ASP A 18 5.34 -7.80 -16.23
CA ASP A 18 6.79 -8.07 -16.21
C ASP A 18 7.63 -6.92 -16.79
N ASP A 19 7.03 -6.10 -17.65
CA ASP A 19 7.69 -4.95 -18.30
C ASP A 19 7.70 -3.69 -17.44
N LEU A 20 6.90 -3.67 -16.35
CA LEU A 20 6.77 -2.53 -15.46
C LEU A 20 7.98 -2.44 -14.53
N ARG A 21 8.61 -1.26 -14.46
CA ARG A 21 9.76 -1.07 -13.57
C ARG A 21 9.31 -1.04 -12.10
N ALA A 22 10.22 -1.43 -11.21
CA ALA A 22 9.98 -1.49 -9.77
C ALA A 22 9.49 -0.15 -9.18
N ILE A 23 10.10 0.98 -9.56
CA ILE A 23 9.70 2.29 -9.03
C ILE A 23 8.23 2.62 -9.39
N PRO A 24 7.80 2.62 -10.68
CA PRO A 24 6.39 2.79 -11.03
C PRO A 24 5.44 1.81 -10.33
N TRP A 25 5.87 0.55 -10.14
CA TRP A 25 5.08 -0.47 -9.46
C TRP A 25 4.84 -0.11 -7.98
N VAL A 26 5.91 0.10 -7.20
CA VAL A 26 5.82 0.49 -5.79
C VAL A 26 5.05 1.80 -5.65
N PHE A 27 5.39 2.78 -6.47
CA PHE A 27 4.81 4.11 -6.41
C PHE A 27 3.29 4.11 -6.63
N ALA A 28 2.78 3.28 -7.55
CA ALA A 28 1.34 3.18 -7.79
C ALA A 28 0.57 2.67 -6.55
N TRP A 29 1.12 1.71 -5.82
CA TRP A 29 0.51 1.17 -4.59
C TRP A 29 0.68 2.09 -3.38
N THR A 30 1.74 2.90 -3.36
CA THR A 30 1.90 3.97 -2.37
C THR A 30 0.83 5.06 -2.56
N GLN A 31 0.59 5.48 -3.81
CA GLN A 31 -0.39 6.54 -4.12
C GLN A 31 -1.82 6.18 -3.67
N ASN A 32 -2.21 4.91 -3.78
CA ASN A 32 -3.56 4.47 -3.40
C ASN A 32 -3.68 3.96 -1.95
N ARG A 33 -2.62 4.12 -1.14
CA ARG A 33 -2.56 3.71 0.27
C ARG A 33 -2.78 2.22 0.54
N SER A 34 -2.71 1.36 -0.49
CA SER A 34 -2.81 -0.09 -0.30
C SER A 34 -1.47 -0.74 -0.01
N LEU A 35 -0.37 -0.21 -0.56
CA LEU A 35 1.00 -0.69 -0.32
C LEU A 35 1.19 -2.20 -0.55
N LEU A 36 0.40 -2.79 -1.46
CA LEU A 36 0.29 -4.25 -1.63
C LEU A 36 1.64 -4.95 -1.83
N ASN A 37 2.55 -4.30 -2.58
CA ASN A 37 3.87 -4.82 -2.87
C ASN A 37 4.75 -5.07 -1.63
N ALA A 38 4.42 -4.46 -0.49
CA ALA A 38 5.26 -4.47 0.69
C ALA A 38 4.73 -5.34 1.84
N TRP A 39 3.52 -5.91 1.73
CA TRP A 39 2.97 -6.80 2.77
C TRP A 39 2.11 -7.96 2.26
N TYR A 40 1.59 -7.91 1.03
CA TYR A 40 0.79 -9.01 0.47
C TYR A 40 1.74 -10.11 -0.08
N PRO A 41 1.54 -11.43 0.21
CA PRO A 41 0.55 -12.06 1.09
C PRO A 41 1.19 -12.61 2.39
N ALA A 42 1.89 -11.76 3.15
CA ALA A 42 2.65 -12.19 4.32
C ALA A 42 1.77 -12.82 5.41
N GLY A 43 0.54 -12.32 5.59
CA GLY A 43 -0.41 -12.85 6.57
C GLY A 43 -0.81 -14.28 6.27
N SER A 44 -1.25 -14.54 5.03
CA SER A 44 -1.60 -15.88 4.57
C SER A 44 -0.42 -16.85 4.65
N ALA A 45 0.79 -16.39 4.31
CA ALA A 45 1.99 -17.22 4.42
C ALA A 45 2.31 -17.61 5.87
N MET A 46 2.28 -16.64 6.80
CA MET A 46 2.49 -16.90 8.22
C MET A 46 1.38 -17.81 8.79
N GLU A 47 0.13 -17.59 8.40
CA GLU A 47 -0.99 -18.42 8.85
C GLU A 47 -0.86 -19.87 8.36
N ALA A 48 -0.55 -20.07 7.08
CA ALA A 48 -0.33 -21.39 6.51
C ALA A 48 0.84 -22.11 7.20
N PHE A 49 1.94 -21.40 7.47
CA PHE A 49 3.07 -21.95 8.22
C PHE A 49 2.67 -22.36 9.63
N CYS A 50 1.91 -21.53 10.35
CA CYS A 50 1.40 -21.88 11.68
C CYS A 50 0.49 -23.11 11.68
N ARG A 51 -0.31 -23.31 10.63
CA ARG A 51 -1.20 -24.47 10.50
C ARG A 51 -0.47 -25.78 10.17
N SER A 52 0.70 -25.71 9.53
CA SER A 52 1.39 -26.93 9.08
C SER A 52 2.01 -27.76 10.21
N ARG A 53 2.32 -27.17 11.37
CA ARG A 53 2.84 -27.90 12.53
C ARG A 53 2.54 -27.16 13.84
N ARG A 54 2.15 -27.90 14.89
CA ARG A 54 1.79 -27.34 16.21
C ARG A 54 2.86 -26.44 16.85
N GLY A 55 4.16 -26.70 16.57
CA GLY A 55 5.28 -25.91 17.11
C GLY A 55 5.58 -24.61 16.34
N ASN A 56 5.07 -24.45 15.12
CA ASN A 56 5.42 -23.33 14.25
C ASN A 56 5.03 -21.94 14.79
N PRO A 57 3.89 -21.76 15.47
CA PRO A 57 3.58 -20.48 16.13
C PRO A 57 4.62 -20.07 17.18
N ALA A 58 5.17 -21.02 17.95
CA ALA A 58 6.21 -20.74 18.92
C ALA A 58 7.54 -20.39 18.23
N LEU A 59 7.87 -21.11 17.17
CA LEU A 59 9.06 -20.86 16.35
C LEU A 59 9.04 -19.45 15.73
N LEU A 60 7.91 -18.97 15.19
CA LEU A 60 7.86 -17.60 14.65
C LEU A 60 8.12 -16.54 15.73
N ARG A 61 7.63 -16.75 16.96
CA ARG A 61 7.88 -15.86 18.10
C ARG A 61 9.35 -15.89 18.51
N GLU A 62 9.97 -17.07 18.52
CA GLU A 62 11.39 -17.24 18.79
C GLU A 62 12.25 -16.55 17.74
N MET A 63 11.96 -16.77 16.45
CA MET A 63 12.62 -16.09 15.33
C MET A 63 12.51 -14.57 15.48
N TYR A 64 11.34 -14.03 15.85
CA TYR A 64 11.19 -12.59 16.07
C TYR A 64 12.04 -12.05 17.23
N ARG A 65 12.31 -12.86 18.26
CA ARG A 65 13.10 -12.46 19.43
C ARG A 65 14.61 -12.62 19.22
N ALA A 66 15.02 -13.69 18.55
CA ALA A 66 16.41 -14.14 18.51
C ALA A 66 17.08 -14.00 17.13
N TRP A 67 16.31 -13.74 16.06
CA TRP A 67 16.86 -13.67 14.70
C TRP A 67 16.70 -12.25 14.10
N PRO A 68 17.79 -11.45 14.07
CA PRO A 68 17.74 -10.05 13.61
C PRO A 68 17.18 -9.85 12.20
N PHE A 69 17.43 -10.79 11.29
CA PHE A 69 16.86 -10.71 9.94
C PHE A 69 15.32 -10.80 9.98
N PHE A 70 14.79 -11.77 10.72
CA PHE A 70 13.35 -11.99 10.81
C PHE A 70 12.67 -10.86 11.61
N SER A 71 13.30 -10.36 12.68
CA SER A 71 12.78 -9.20 13.41
C SER A 71 12.67 -7.97 12.51
N ASN A 72 13.72 -7.66 11.74
CA ASN A 72 13.71 -6.54 10.80
C ASN A 72 12.66 -6.71 9.70
N LEU A 73 12.46 -7.93 9.19
CA LEU A 73 11.41 -8.22 8.22
C LEU A 73 10.02 -7.93 8.81
N ILE A 74 9.74 -8.43 10.01
CA ILE A 74 8.48 -8.23 10.72
C ILE A 74 8.24 -6.76 11.06
N ASP A 75 9.27 -6.03 11.49
CA ASP A 75 9.16 -4.61 11.82
C ASP A 75 8.91 -3.75 10.56
N ASN A 76 9.52 -4.10 9.42
CA ASN A 76 9.20 -3.47 8.13
C ASN A 76 7.75 -3.72 7.70
N LEU A 77 7.23 -4.95 7.88
CA LEU A 77 5.81 -5.25 7.62
C LEU A 77 4.89 -4.40 8.50
N GLN A 78 5.20 -4.27 9.80
CA GLN A 78 4.43 -3.42 10.71
C GLN A 78 4.44 -1.95 10.27
N MET A 79 5.59 -1.40 9.87
CA MET A 79 5.70 -0.03 9.39
C MET A 79 4.83 0.21 8.15
N THR A 80 4.90 -0.70 7.18
CA THR A 80 4.13 -0.57 5.94
C THR A 80 2.63 -0.67 6.21
N LEU A 81 2.19 -1.60 7.04
CA LEU A 81 0.77 -1.71 7.40
C LEU A 81 0.27 -0.50 8.19
N ALA A 82 1.10 0.10 9.05
CA ALA A 82 0.74 1.34 9.75
C ALA A 82 0.48 2.53 8.80
N LYS A 83 1.05 2.51 7.59
CA LYS A 83 0.83 3.52 6.54
C LYS A 83 -0.31 3.16 5.59
N THR A 84 -0.78 1.90 5.63
CA THR A 84 -1.85 1.38 4.79
C THR A 84 -3.20 1.89 5.28
N ASP A 85 -4.04 2.33 4.35
CA ASP A 85 -5.41 2.77 4.62
C ASP A 85 -6.38 2.02 3.71
N PRO A 86 -7.07 0.98 4.23
CA PRO A 86 -8.03 0.20 3.47
C PRO A 86 -9.22 1.01 2.95
N ASP A 87 -9.64 2.06 3.66
CA ASP A 87 -10.79 2.89 3.28
C ASP A 87 -10.44 3.79 2.09
N ILE A 88 -9.26 4.41 2.11
CA ILE A 88 -8.73 5.13 0.96
C ILE A 88 -8.51 4.18 -0.22
N ALA A 89 -7.89 3.02 0.00
CA ALA A 89 -7.69 2.03 -1.06
C ALA A 89 -9.02 1.61 -1.72
N ARG A 90 -10.09 1.45 -0.93
CA ARG A 90 -11.45 1.17 -1.43
C ARG A 90 -11.98 2.28 -2.33
N ARG A 91 -11.70 3.55 -2.01
CA ARG A 91 -12.08 4.71 -2.84
C ARG A 91 -11.34 4.73 -4.17
N TYR A 92 -10.06 4.39 -4.19
CA TYR A 92 -9.34 4.20 -5.46
C TYR A 92 -9.91 3.04 -6.27
N ALA A 93 -10.26 1.92 -5.61
CA ALA A 93 -10.88 0.78 -6.27
C ALA A 93 -12.23 1.14 -6.90
N ALA A 94 -12.96 2.14 -6.37
CA ALA A 94 -14.20 2.63 -6.97
C ALA A 94 -14.04 3.28 -8.36
N LEU A 95 -12.80 3.66 -8.73
CA LEU A 95 -12.48 4.15 -10.08
C LEU A 95 -12.53 3.04 -11.14
N VAL A 96 -12.41 1.77 -10.73
CA VAL A 96 -12.54 0.61 -11.62
C VAL A 96 -14.00 0.49 -12.06
N SER A 97 -14.21 0.40 -13.37
CA SER A 97 -15.54 0.35 -14.00
C SER A 97 -16.26 -0.97 -13.73
N ASP A 98 -15.56 -2.10 -13.72
CA ASP A 98 -16.14 -3.42 -13.44
C ASP A 98 -16.44 -3.60 -11.93
N PRO A 99 -17.72 -3.68 -11.53
CA PRO A 99 -18.10 -3.84 -10.13
C PRO A 99 -17.77 -5.22 -9.56
N ARG A 100 -17.78 -6.28 -10.38
CA ARG A 100 -17.45 -7.65 -9.95
C ARG A 100 -15.97 -7.75 -9.64
N LEU A 101 -15.12 -7.26 -10.54
CA LEU A 101 -13.68 -7.18 -10.34
C LEU A 101 -13.35 -6.36 -9.10
N ARG A 102 -13.93 -5.15 -8.99
CA ARG A 102 -13.75 -4.27 -7.82
C ARG A 102 -14.06 -4.98 -6.51
N ARG A 103 -15.25 -5.57 -6.38
CA ARG A 103 -15.68 -6.25 -5.14
C ARG A 103 -14.77 -7.42 -4.79
N ARG A 104 -14.39 -8.22 -5.78
CA ARG A 104 -13.48 -9.37 -5.58
C ARG A 104 -12.13 -8.91 -5.02
N HIS A 105 -11.49 -7.93 -5.65
CA HIS A 105 -10.17 -7.47 -5.23
C HIS A 105 -10.18 -6.74 -3.89
N VAL A 106 -11.16 -5.86 -3.64
CA VAL A 106 -11.30 -5.19 -2.35
C VAL A 106 -11.42 -6.22 -1.22
N ARG A 107 -12.26 -7.25 -1.41
CA ARG A 107 -12.43 -8.31 -0.41
C ARG A 107 -11.11 -9.05 -0.13
N ILE A 108 -10.42 -9.52 -1.18
CA ILE A 108 -9.14 -10.24 -1.03
C ILE A 108 -8.10 -9.40 -0.28
N VAL A 109 -7.98 -8.11 -0.63
CA VAL A 109 -7.01 -7.21 -0.02
C VAL A 109 -7.36 -6.92 1.44
N GLU A 110 -8.62 -6.66 1.76
CA GLU A 110 -9.04 -6.41 3.14
C GLU A 110 -8.92 -7.67 4.03
N GLU A 111 -9.23 -8.85 3.50
CA GLU A 111 -9.05 -10.13 4.20
C GLU A 111 -7.57 -10.38 4.50
N GLU A 112 -6.69 -10.16 3.52
CA GLU A 112 -5.25 -10.33 3.74
C GLU A 112 -4.70 -9.27 4.70
N TYR A 113 -5.18 -8.02 4.65
CA TYR A 113 -4.78 -6.97 5.58
C TYR A 113 -5.11 -7.37 7.03
N ARG A 114 -6.36 -7.78 7.29
CA ARG A 114 -6.79 -8.25 8.63
C ARG A 114 -5.99 -9.47 9.08
N THR A 115 -5.74 -10.42 8.18
CA THR A 115 -4.95 -11.62 8.46
C THR A 115 -3.51 -11.26 8.82
N THR A 116 -2.88 -10.37 8.05
CA THR A 116 -1.51 -9.93 8.29
C THR A 116 -1.39 -9.20 9.62
N VAL A 117 -2.27 -8.24 9.92
CA VAL A 117 -2.26 -7.53 11.21
C VAL A 117 -2.41 -8.50 12.39
N ARG A 118 -3.33 -9.47 12.30
CA ARG A 118 -3.52 -10.49 13.34
C ARG A 118 -2.29 -11.37 13.52
N MET A 119 -1.68 -11.83 12.41
CA MET A 119 -0.49 -12.67 12.46
C MET A 119 0.71 -11.91 13.04
N LEU A 120 0.91 -10.64 12.68
CA LEU A 120 1.95 -9.81 13.27
C LEU A 120 1.74 -9.62 14.77
N GLY A 121 0.51 -9.41 15.23
CA GLY A 121 0.19 -9.39 16.66
C GLY A 121 0.55 -10.72 17.36
N ALA A 122 0.25 -11.85 16.73
CA ALA A 122 0.56 -13.17 17.28
C ALA A 122 2.07 -13.50 17.33
N VAL A 123 2.84 -13.01 16.35
CA VAL A 123 4.29 -13.18 16.25
C VAL A 123 5.04 -12.25 17.21
N THR A 124 4.63 -10.98 17.26
CA THR A 124 5.32 -9.96 18.07
C THR A 124 4.88 -9.96 19.54
N GLY A 125 3.69 -10.47 19.84
CA GLY A 125 3.04 -10.36 21.15
C GLY A 125 2.41 -8.98 21.42
N ASN A 126 2.40 -8.08 20.43
CA ASN A 126 1.89 -6.72 20.59
C ASN A 126 0.41 -6.61 20.21
N ARG A 127 -0.32 -5.74 20.90
CA ARG A 127 -1.74 -5.45 20.60
C ARG A 127 -1.94 -4.48 19.44
N THR A 128 -0.95 -3.66 19.15
CA THR A 128 -0.99 -2.66 18.08
C THR A 128 0.30 -2.71 17.27
N LEU A 129 0.21 -2.39 15.98
CA LEU A 129 1.38 -2.25 15.12
C LEU A 129 2.33 -1.19 15.71
N LEU A 130 3.64 -1.42 15.52
CA LEU A 130 4.70 -0.50 15.95
C LEU A 130 4.73 -0.21 17.46
N ALA A 131 4.22 -1.13 18.30
CA ALA A 131 4.25 -0.92 19.75
C ALA A 131 5.67 -0.75 20.33
N ARG A 132 6.70 -1.28 19.65
CA ARG A 132 8.11 -1.15 20.04
C ARG A 132 8.79 0.12 19.49
N ASP A 133 8.11 0.86 18.61
CA ASP A 133 8.60 2.13 18.05
C ASP A 133 7.49 3.20 18.13
N PRO A 134 7.21 3.71 19.35
CA PRO A 134 6.14 4.68 19.57
C PRO A 134 6.40 6.01 18.84
N TRP A 135 7.66 6.37 18.60
CA TRP A 135 8.01 7.58 17.88
C TRP A 135 7.62 7.48 16.40
N LEU A 136 7.98 6.38 15.74
CA LEU A 136 7.58 6.14 14.35
C LEU A 136 6.06 6.03 14.21
N LYS A 137 5.41 5.32 15.14
CA LYS A 137 3.95 5.22 15.20
C LYS A 137 3.32 6.61 15.25
N ARG A 138 3.74 7.45 16.20
CA ARG A 138 3.22 8.81 16.35
C ARG A 138 3.51 9.68 15.12
N SER A 139 4.70 9.55 14.54
CA SER A 139 5.07 10.27 13.31
C SER A 139 4.16 9.92 12.12
N ILE A 140 3.74 8.66 11.99
CA ILE A 140 2.78 8.23 10.97
C ILE A 140 1.38 8.76 11.28
N GLU A 141 0.92 8.61 12.52
CA GLU A 141 -0.40 9.09 12.97
C GLU A 141 -0.59 10.59 12.78
N ILE A 142 0.44 11.40 13.00
CA ILE A 142 0.39 12.85 12.78
C ILE A 142 0.33 13.17 11.28
N ARG A 143 1.02 12.41 10.42
CA ARG A 143 1.08 12.67 8.98
C ARG A 143 -0.17 12.25 8.24
N ASN A 144 -0.78 11.13 8.61
CA ASN A 144 -1.93 10.56 7.90
C ASN A 144 -3.06 11.60 7.68
N PRO A 145 -3.52 12.36 8.69
CA PRO A 145 -4.58 13.37 8.51
C PRO A 145 -4.28 14.46 7.47
N PHE A 146 -3.01 14.74 7.17
CA PHE A 146 -2.63 15.69 6.12
C PHE A 146 -2.60 15.05 4.73
N ILE A 147 -2.34 13.75 4.66
CA ILE A 147 -2.23 13.00 3.39
C ILE A 147 -3.62 12.56 2.93
N ASP A 148 -4.47 12.14 3.86
CA ASP A 148 -5.80 11.62 3.60
C ASP A 148 -6.61 12.54 2.68
N PRO A 149 -6.85 13.84 2.99
CA PRO A 149 -7.61 14.73 2.10
C PRO A 149 -7.03 14.83 0.68
N ILE A 150 -5.69 14.77 0.55
CA ILE A 150 -5.03 14.77 -0.76
C ILE A 150 -5.38 13.49 -1.55
N ASN A 151 -5.46 12.33 -0.88
CA ASN A 151 -5.93 11.11 -1.52
C ASN A 151 -7.39 11.23 -1.99
N TYR A 152 -8.29 11.82 -1.20
CA TYR A 152 -9.69 12.05 -1.59
C TYR A 152 -9.81 12.98 -2.81
N ILE A 153 -9.03 14.07 -2.81
CA ILE A 153 -8.94 15.00 -3.93
C ILE A 153 -8.43 14.26 -5.17
N GLN A 154 -7.34 13.51 -5.06
CA GLN A 154 -6.77 12.76 -6.18
C GLN A 154 -7.78 11.77 -6.78
N VAL A 155 -8.54 11.02 -5.97
CA VAL A 155 -9.60 10.13 -6.47
C VAL A 155 -10.63 10.90 -7.30
N THR A 156 -11.07 12.06 -6.82
CA THR A 156 -12.04 12.91 -7.51
C THR A 156 -11.49 13.42 -8.84
N LEU A 157 -10.25 13.92 -8.85
CA LEU A 157 -9.59 14.43 -10.05
C LEU A 157 -9.38 13.32 -11.09
N LEU A 158 -8.94 12.13 -10.65
CA LEU A 158 -8.78 10.96 -11.52
C LEU A 158 -10.12 10.53 -12.12
N ASN A 159 -11.19 10.54 -11.34
CA ASN A 159 -12.53 10.23 -11.83
C ASN A 159 -12.99 11.22 -12.92
N ARG A 160 -12.84 12.52 -12.65
CA ARG A 160 -13.17 13.60 -13.62
C ARG A 160 -12.36 13.46 -14.91
N LEU A 161 -11.04 13.27 -14.79
CA LEU A 161 -10.16 13.12 -15.94
C LEU A 161 -10.51 11.89 -16.80
N ARG A 162 -10.84 10.75 -16.16
CA ARG A 162 -11.12 9.48 -16.87
C ARG A 162 -12.53 9.42 -17.47
N ARG A 163 -13.53 9.98 -16.81
CA ARG A 163 -14.95 9.86 -17.21
C ARG A 163 -15.54 11.12 -17.83
N GLY A 164 -15.08 12.30 -17.41
CA GLY A 164 -15.72 13.58 -17.71
C GLY A 164 -15.45 14.16 -19.11
N ARG A 165 -14.63 13.51 -19.94
CA ARG A 165 -14.19 14.01 -21.27
C ARG A 165 -13.92 15.54 -21.26
N PRO A 166 -13.06 16.04 -20.34
CA PRO A 166 -12.89 17.47 -20.13
C PRO A 166 -12.32 18.16 -21.38
N ARG A 167 -12.65 19.46 -21.54
CA ARG A 167 -12.07 20.32 -22.58
C ARG A 167 -10.53 20.38 -22.42
N LYS A 168 -9.80 20.73 -23.47
CA LYS A 168 -8.31 20.70 -23.46
C LYS A 168 -7.70 21.53 -22.31
N THR A 169 -8.21 22.73 -22.06
CA THR A 169 -7.74 23.62 -20.98
C THR A 169 -7.99 23.01 -19.60
N GLU A 170 -9.21 22.53 -19.35
CA GLU A 170 -9.58 21.83 -18.10
C GLU A 170 -8.75 20.55 -17.91
N ARG A 171 -8.52 19.79 -18.98
CA ARG A 171 -7.67 18.59 -18.95
C ARG A 171 -6.26 18.92 -18.47
N ASN A 172 -5.66 20.01 -18.96
CA ASN A 172 -4.32 20.43 -18.55
C ASN A 172 -4.30 20.76 -17.05
N LEU A 173 -5.26 21.57 -16.58
CA LEU A 173 -5.39 21.93 -15.16
C LEU A 173 -5.59 20.69 -14.28
N LEU A 174 -6.43 19.74 -14.70
CA LEU A 174 -6.63 18.47 -13.99
C LEU A 174 -5.33 17.67 -13.89
N GLN A 175 -4.55 17.58 -14.98
CA GLN A 175 -3.28 16.86 -14.99
C GLN A 175 -2.23 17.51 -14.09
N GLU A 176 -2.12 18.84 -14.11
CA GLU A 176 -1.25 19.60 -13.23
C GLU A 176 -1.64 19.41 -11.76
N THR A 177 -2.93 19.52 -11.45
CA THR A 177 -3.43 19.30 -10.08
C THR A 177 -3.18 17.86 -9.62
N ILE A 178 -3.38 16.87 -10.50
CA ILE A 178 -3.05 15.47 -10.20
C ILE A 178 -1.55 15.33 -9.91
N HIS A 179 -0.66 15.97 -10.68
CA HIS A 179 0.77 15.95 -10.38
C HIS A 179 1.08 16.50 -8.98
N LEU A 180 0.44 17.61 -8.58
CA LEU A 180 0.60 18.16 -7.24
C LEU A 180 0.18 17.14 -6.17
N THR A 181 -0.99 16.52 -6.33
CA THR A 181 -1.44 15.48 -5.37
C THR A 181 -0.47 14.31 -5.30
N ILE A 182 0.10 13.89 -6.44
CA ILE A 182 1.07 12.79 -6.51
C ILE A 182 2.31 13.12 -5.67
N ASN A 183 2.85 14.34 -5.83
CA ASN A 183 4.01 14.80 -5.09
C ASN A 183 3.70 14.94 -3.59
N CYS A 184 2.56 15.51 -3.23
CA CYS A 184 2.14 15.64 -1.83
C CYS A 184 2.03 14.28 -1.13
N ILE A 185 1.37 13.30 -1.76
CA ILE A 185 1.24 11.96 -1.21
C ILE A 185 2.61 11.29 -1.09
N ALA A 186 3.45 11.38 -2.11
CA ALA A 186 4.80 10.79 -2.08
C ALA A 186 5.65 11.35 -0.93
N SER A 187 5.66 12.68 -0.75
CA SER A 187 6.38 13.35 0.33
C SER A 187 5.85 12.97 1.71
N GLY A 188 4.53 12.83 1.85
CA GLY A 188 3.90 12.42 3.10
C GLY A 188 4.19 10.96 3.48
N MET A 189 4.12 10.06 2.50
CA MET A 189 4.30 8.62 2.69
C MET A 189 5.75 8.22 2.98
N ARG A 190 6.73 8.98 2.45
CA ARG A 190 8.17 8.68 2.56
C ARG A 190 8.48 7.24 2.11
N ASN A 191 9.35 6.52 2.83
CA ASN A 191 9.71 5.14 2.56
C ASN A 191 8.49 4.20 2.71
N THR A 192 8.25 3.31 1.76
CA THR A 192 7.02 2.48 1.72
C THR A 192 7.26 1.03 1.33
N GLY A 193 8.53 0.66 1.17
CA GLY A 193 9.02 -0.66 0.76
C GLY A 193 10.48 -0.53 0.37
#